data_AF-A0A495MGC7-F1
#
_entry.id   AF-A0A495MGC7-F1
#
_cell.length_a   1.000
_cell.length_b   1.000
_cell.length_c   1.000
_cell.angle_alpha   90.00
_cell.angle_beta   90.00
_cell.angle_gamma   90.00
#
_symmetry.space_group_name_H-M   'P 1'
#
loop_
_entity.id
_entity.type
_entity.pdbx_description
1 polymer ?
#
loop_
_entity_poly.entity_id
_entity_poly.type
_entity_poly.pdbx_seq_one_letter_code
_entity_poly.pdbx_strand_id
1 'polypeptide(L)'
;MGVLAMASLSLASCSSSDDEFERTIVGKWNYNKTIVTAQGGTPVDQSYTGHENGCEKDHVEFVEGGVFRNVLLNKDQNNNCVEDATQSNWTKNGATLTIGADTYQVTKLNGSELRYENTVNLEGVPVKVVKVFTKN
;
A
#
# COMPACT_ATOMS: atom_id res chain seq x y z
N MET A 1 51.07 -2.05 46.57
CA MET A 1 49.76 -2.55 46.10
C MET A 1 49.35 -1.71 44.90
N GLY A 2 49.42 -2.28 43.69
CA GLY A 2 49.04 -1.60 42.45
C GLY A 2 47.53 -1.64 42.25
N VAL A 3 46.93 -0.50 41.98
CA VAL A 3 45.50 -0.38 41.64
C VAL A 3 45.37 -0.65 40.14
N LEU A 4 44.75 -1.77 39.77
CA LEU A 4 44.32 -2.04 38.39
C LEU A 4 43.11 -1.12 38.10
N ALA A 5 43.32 -0.06 37.33
CA ALA A 5 42.24 0.72 36.75
C ALA A 5 41.72 -0.02 35.51
N MET A 6 40.65 -0.80 35.67
CA MET A 6 39.89 -1.33 34.54
C MET A 6 39.06 -0.19 33.96
N ALA A 7 39.57 0.43 32.90
CA ALA A 7 38.79 1.31 32.05
C ALA A 7 37.71 0.47 31.35
N SER A 8 36.50 0.51 31.87
CA SER A 8 35.31 0.02 31.19
C SER A 8 35.14 0.84 29.91
N LEU A 9 35.56 0.27 28.78
CA LEU A 9 35.14 0.71 27.46
C LEU A 9 33.63 0.51 27.39
N SER A 10 32.90 1.57 27.71
CA SER A 10 31.50 1.71 27.31
C SER A 10 31.50 1.63 25.80
N LEU A 11 31.26 0.44 25.27
CA LEU A 11 30.83 0.26 23.89
C LEU A 11 29.56 1.10 23.78
N ALA A 12 29.69 2.33 23.27
CA ALA A 12 28.62 3.00 22.60
C ALA A 12 28.23 2.08 21.45
N SER A 13 27.34 1.12 21.73
CA SER A 13 26.53 0.53 20.71
C SER A 13 25.77 1.71 20.14
N CYS A 14 26.26 2.25 19.03
CA CYS A 14 25.37 2.70 18.00
C CYS A 14 24.45 1.50 17.75
N SER A 15 23.32 1.44 18.47
CA SER A 15 22.11 1.05 17.78
C SER A 15 22.09 2.03 16.61
N SER A 16 22.37 1.55 15.41
CA SER A 16 21.90 2.24 14.23
C SER A 16 20.43 2.49 14.54
N SER A 17 20.12 3.74 14.87
CA SER A 17 18.79 4.25 14.66
C SER A 17 18.66 4.09 13.16
N ASP A 18 18.15 2.93 12.76
CA ASP A 18 17.42 2.80 11.53
C ASP A 18 16.21 3.73 11.72
N ASP A 19 16.48 5.03 11.63
CA ASP A 19 15.58 6.00 11.04
C ASP A 19 15.49 5.59 9.55
N GLU A 20 15.05 4.35 9.29
CA GLU A 20 14.17 4.10 8.17
C GLU A 20 13.09 5.15 8.39
N PHE A 21 13.11 6.20 7.58
CA PHE A 21 11.87 6.74 7.09
C PHE A 21 10.99 5.52 6.83
N GLU A 22 10.07 5.21 7.76
CA GLU A 22 8.93 4.36 7.50
C GLU A 22 8.38 4.95 6.21
N ARG A 23 8.70 4.32 5.07
CA ARG A 23 8.36 4.86 3.76
C ARG A 23 6.86 4.88 3.76
N THR A 24 6.31 6.05 4.01
CA THR A 24 4.93 6.14 4.44
C THR A 24 4.04 5.75 3.27
N ILE A 25 3.02 4.94 3.57
CA ILE A 25 1.98 4.63 2.60
C ILE A 25 1.18 5.89 2.23
N VAL A 26 1.29 6.95 3.03
CA VAL A 26 0.61 8.24 2.82
C VAL A 26 0.89 8.82 1.43
N GLY A 27 -0.17 9.29 0.80
CA GLY A 27 -0.18 9.91 -0.52
C GLY A 27 -1.09 9.20 -1.51
N LYS A 28 -1.00 9.65 -2.77
CA LYS A 28 -1.83 9.19 -3.88
C LYS A 28 -1.12 8.09 -4.68
N TRP A 29 -1.89 7.08 -5.07
CA TRP A 29 -1.41 5.87 -5.72
C TRP A 29 -2.33 5.49 -6.86
N ASN A 30 -1.86 5.62 -8.08
CA ASN A 30 -2.60 5.27 -9.29
C ASN A 30 -2.75 3.77 -9.39
N TYR A 31 -3.96 3.32 -9.67
CA TYR A 31 -4.24 1.89 -9.83
C TYR A 31 -3.62 1.40 -11.15
N ASN A 32 -2.72 0.42 -11.09
CA ASN A 32 -2.01 -0.09 -12.27
C ASN A 32 -2.60 -1.42 -12.75
N LYS A 33 -2.60 -2.44 -11.88
CA LYS A 33 -3.08 -3.78 -12.23
C LYS A 33 -3.45 -4.60 -10.99
N THR A 34 -4.21 -5.66 -11.22
CA THR A 34 -4.37 -6.77 -10.27
C THR A 34 -3.51 -7.95 -10.72
N ILE A 35 -2.91 -8.67 -9.77
CA ILE A 35 -2.31 -9.99 -10.01
C ILE A 35 -3.17 -11.01 -9.28
N VAL A 36 -3.69 -12.00 -10.00
CA VAL A 36 -4.55 -13.05 -9.47
C VAL A 36 -3.78 -14.37 -9.49
N THR A 37 -3.84 -15.13 -8.40
CA THR A 37 -3.21 -16.45 -8.30
C THR A 37 -4.17 -17.44 -7.65
N ALA A 38 -4.72 -18.37 -8.44
CA ALA A 38 -5.47 -19.50 -7.92
C ALA A 38 -4.51 -20.50 -7.24
N GLN A 39 -5.02 -21.30 -6.31
CA GLN A 39 -4.20 -22.28 -5.57
C GLN A 39 -3.43 -23.21 -6.52
N GLY A 40 -2.10 -23.18 -6.43
CA GLY A 40 -1.20 -23.98 -7.28
C GLY A 40 -1.11 -23.54 -8.75
N GLY A 41 -1.80 -22.47 -9.14
CA GLY A 41 -1.78 -21.90 -10.48
C GLY A 41 -0.67 -20.85 -10.68
N THR A 42 -0.41 -20.53 -11.94
CA THR A 42 0.50 -19.42 -12.31
C THR A 42 -0.19 -18.08 -12.08
N PRO A 43 0.51 -17.05 -11.55
CA PRO A 43 -0.03 -15.70 -11.44
C PRO A 43 -0.43 -15.13 -12.81
N VAL A 44 -1.58 -14.47 -12.87
CA VAL A 44 -2.09 -13.79 -14.07
C VAL A 44 -2.24 -12.30 -13.77
N ASP A 45 -1.67 -11.47 -14.64
CA ASP A 45 -1.81 -10.02 -14.58
C ASP A 45 -3.09 -9.57 -15.28
N GLN A 46 -3.82 -8.66 -14.63
CA GLN A 46 -5.01 -8.00 -15.16
C GLN A 46 -4.80 -6.49 -15.08
N SER A 47 -4.45 -5.88 -16.22
CA SER A 47 -4.31 -4.43 -16.33
C SER A 47 -5.61 -3.73 -15.95
N TYR A 48 -5.48 -2.59 -15.29
CA TYR A 48 -6.64 -1.78 -14.96
C TYR A 48 -7.13 -0.98 -16.16
N THR A 49 -8.39 -1.21 -16.53
CA THR A 49 -9.07 -0.53 -17.65
C THR A 49 -10.38 0.12 -17.21
N GLY A 50 -10.54 0.36 -15.91
CA GLY A 50 -11.79 0.86 -15.31
C GLY A 50 -11.96 2.37 -15.35
N HIS A 51 -10.93 3.13 -15.76
CA HIS A 51 -11.00 4.58 -15.86
C HIS A 51 -11.96 5.04 -16.97
N GLU A 52 -12.58 6.20 -16.78
CA GLU A 52 -13.34 6.81 -17.85
C GLU A 52 -12.40 7.34 -18.95
N ASN A 53 -12.72 7.05 -20.21
CA ASN A 53 -11.90 7.43 -21.36
C ASN A 53 -11.64 8.96 -21.41
N GLY A 54 -10.39 9.37 -21.28
CA GLY A 54 -9.98 10.78 -21.24
C GLY A 54 -9.98 11.39 -19.83
N CYS A 55 -10.35 10.63 -18.81
CA CYS A 55 -10.20 10.94 -17.39
C CYS A 55 -9.28 9.91 -16.74
N GLU A 56 -8.06 9.84 -17.27
CA GLU A 56 -7.05 8.90 -16.79
C GLU A 56 -6.68 9.17 -15.32
N LYS A 57 -6.41 8.07 -14.59
CA LYS A 57 -5.86 8.01 -13.20
C LYS A 57 -6.88 7.94 -12.07
N ASP A 58 -7.75 6.94 -12.10
CA ASP A 58 -8.32 6.44 -10.85
C ASP A 58 -7.19 6.06 -9.87
N HIS A 59 -7.37 6.44 -8.62
CA HIS A 59 -6.33 6.30 -7.61
C HIS A 59 -6.91 6.08 -6.23
N VAL A 60 -6.05 5.59 -5.35
CA VAL A 60 -6.33 5.59 -3.92
C VAL A 60 -5.46 6.63 -3.23
N GLU A 61 -5.99 7.22 -2.17
CA GLU A 61 -5.27 8.18 -1.34
C GLU A 61 -5.28 7.69 0.11
N PHE A 62 -4.08 7.53 0.68
CA PHE A 62 -3.89 7.32 2.11
C PHE A 62 -3.53 8.67 2.72
N VAL A 63 -4.46 9.28 3.44
CA VAL A 63 -4.25 10.58 4.10
C VAL A 63 -3.71 10.35 5.50
N GLU A 64 -2.78 11.20 5.93
CA GLU A 64 -2.32 11.24 7.32
C GLU A 64 -3.49 11.39 8.29
N GLY A 65 -3.43 10.71 9.44
CA GLY A 65 -4.56 10.65 10.37
C GLY A 65 -5.60 9.56 10.07
N GLY A 66 -5.39 8.72 9.05
CA GLY A 66 -6.13 7.47 8.88
C GLY A 66 -7.35 7.55 7.95
N VAL A 67 -7.45 8.57 7.09
CA VAL A 67 -8.52 8.65 6.07
C VAL A 67 -8.04 8.04 4.76
N PHE A 68 -8.83 7.10 4.23
CA PHE A 68 -8.60 6.46 2.94
C PHE A 68 -9.64 6.98 1.95
N ARG A 69 -9.21 7.32 0.74
CA ARG A 69 -10.11 7.67 -0.37
C ARG A 69 -9.88 6.72 -1.53
N ASN A 70 -10.95 6.16 -2.06
CA ASN A 70 -10.94 5.52 -3.37
C ASN A 70 -11.58 6.50 -4.36
N VAL A 71 -10.79 7.01 -5.28
CA VAL A 71 -11.14 8.14 -6.15
C VAL A 71 -11.25 7.64 -7.59
N LEU A 72 -12.46 7.77 -8.14
CA LEU A 72 -12.77 7.54 -9.54
C LEU A 72 -12.91 8.89 -10.24
N LEU A 73 -12.35 9.02 -11.45
CA LEU A 73 -12.47 10.23 -12.25
C LEU A 73 -13.46 9.99 -13.38
N ASN A 74 -14.58 10.71 -13.36
CA ASN A 74 -15.65 10.58 -14.36
C ASN A 74 -15.91 11.93 -15.04
N LYS A 75 -16.48 11.95 -16.25
CA LYS A 75 -16.89 13.18 -16.92
C LYS A 75 -18.22 13.67 -16.40
N ASP A 76 -18.27 14.97 -16.15
CA ASP A 76 -19.54 15.67 -15.97
C ASP A 76 -20.25 15.92 -17.32
N GLN A 77 -21.42 16.56 -17.25
CA GLN A 77 -22.21 16.98 -18.42
C GLN A 77 -21.47 17.95 -19.37
N ASN A 78 -20.35 18.53 -18.95
CA ASN A 78 -19.52 19.45 -19.73
C ASN A 78 -18.22 18.80 -20.25
N ASN A 79 -18.06 17.47 -20.11
CA ASN A 79 -16.84 16.71 -20.41
C ASN A 79 -15.62 17.07 -19.54
N ASN A 80 -15.82 17.67 -18.36
CA ASN A 80 -14.73 17.86 -17.40
C ASN A 80 -14.60 16.62 -16.50
N CYS A 81 -13.37 16.21 -16.22
CA CYS A 81 -13.11 15.14 -15.26
C CYS A 81 -13.37 15.66 -13.83
N VAL A 82 -14.31 15.01 -13.14
CA VAL A 82 -14.69 15.28 -11.76
C VAL A 82 -14.41 14.06 -10.90
N GLU A 83 -13.97 14.30 -9.66
CA GLU A 83 -13.74 13.23 -8.70
C GLU A 83 -15.06 12.72 -8.12
N ASP A 84 -15.26 11.41 -8.19
CA ASP A 84 -16.20 10.67 -7.36
C ASP A 84 -15.39 9.82 -6.37
N ALA A 85 -15.43 10.20 -5.09
CA ALA A 85 -14.59 9.60 -4.07
C ALA A 85 -15.42 8.96 -2.96
N THR A 86 -15.13 7.69 -2.69
CA THR A 86 -15.62 7.00 -1.49
C THR A 86 -14.57 7.06 -0.39
N GLN A 87 -15.01 7.25 0.84
CA GLN A 87 -14.14 7.37 2.01
C GLN A 87 -14.27 6.18 2.95
N SER A 88 -13.14 5.80 3.55
CA SER A 88 -13.07 4.82 4.64
C SER A 88 -11.94 5.21 5.60
N ASN A 89 -11.82 4.49 6.70
CA ASN A 89 -10.67 4.61 7.59
C ASN A 89 -9.59 3.60 7.19
N TRP A 90 -8.32 3.92 7.41
CA TRP A 90 -7.22 2.97 7.28
C TRP A 90 -6.26 3.01 8.47
N THR A 91 -5.62 1.87 8.72
CA THR A 91 -4.50 1.75 9.65
C THR A 91 -3.45 0.80 9.07
N LYS A 92 -2.17 1.04 9.39
CA LYS A 92 -1.07 0.13 9.05
C LYS A 92 -0.27 -0.17 10.31
N ASN A 93 -0.07 -1.45 10.59
CA ASN A 93 0.82 -1.93 11.65
C ASN A 93 1.78 -2.96 11.06
N GLY A 94 3.05 -2.59 10.92
CA GLY A 94 4.03 -3.37 10.15
C GLY A 94 3.56 -3.55 8.71
N ALA A 95 3.44 -4.80 8.26
CA ALA A 95 2.95 -5.15 6.93
C ALA A 95 1.41 -5.24 6.85
N THR A 96 0.70 -5.27 7.98
CA THR A 96 -0.76 -5.42 7.98
C THR A 96 -1.43 -4.08 7.75
N LEU A 97 -2.22 -3.99 6.67
CA LEU A 97 -3.00 -2.82 6.27
C LEU A 97 -4.49 -3.13 6.43
N THR A 98 -5.21 -2.31 7.19
CA THR A 98 -6.66 -2.39 7.30
C THR A 98 -7.28 -1.20 6.59
N ILE A 99 -8.29 -1.42 5.75
CA ILE A 99 -9.08 -0.38 5.08
C ILE A 99 -10.56 -0.70 5.30
N GLY A 100 -11.26 0.12 6.08
CA GLY A 100 -12.61 -0.19 6.53
C GLY A 100 -12.65 -1.50 7.32
N ALA A 101 -13.40 -2.49 6.82
CA ALA A 101 -13.48 -3.83 7.40
C ALA A 101 -12.51 -4.83 6.76
N ASP A 102 -11.81 -4.46 5.69
CA ASP A 102 -10.92 -5.36 4.96
C ASP A 102 -9.50 -5.29 5.49
N THR A 103 -8.85 -6.45 5.56
CA THR A 103 -7.44 -6.58 5.95
C THR A 103 -6.61 -7.12 4.79
N TYR A 104 -5.45 -6.50 4.60
CA TYR A 104 -4.48 -6.78 3.55
C TYR A 104 -3.08 -6.93 4.13
N GLN A 105 -2.19 -7.58 3.38
CA GLN A 105 -0.76 -7.58 3.65
C GLN A 105 -0.02 -6.76 2.61
N VAL A 106 0.73 -5.75 3.05
CA VAL A 106 1.62 -4.94 2.23
C VAL A 106 2.85 -5.77 1.88
N THR A 107 2.99 -6.11 0.60
CA THR A 107 4.10 -6.93 0.09
C THR A 107 5.19 -6.11 -0.57
N LYS A 108 4.90 -4.84 -0.92
CA LYS A 108 5.87 -3.89 -1.43
C LYS A 108 5.44 -2.47 -1.10
N LEU A 109 6.35 -1.67 -0.56
CA LEU A 109 6.16 -0.24 -0.37
C LEU A 109 7.50 0.47 -0.53
N ASN A 110 7.59 1.30 -1.57
CA ASN A 110 8.74 2.16 -1.81
C ASN A 110 8.29 3.50 -2.44
N GLY A 111 9.21 4.38 -2.84
CA GLY A 111 8.86 5.71 -3.36
C GLY A 111 8.06 5.73 -4.68
N SER A 112 8.00 4.62 -5.42
CA SER A 112 7.32 4.55 -6.72
C SER A 112 6.24 3.47 -6.81
N GLU A 113 6.20 2.52 -5.89
CA GLU A 113 5.33 1.36 -5.97
C GLU A 113 4.76 0.93 -4.61
N LEU A 114 3.46 0.67 -4.61
CA LEU A 114 2.71 0.05 -3.51
C LEU A 114 2.08 -1.25 -4.02
N ARG A 115 2.23 -2.32 -3.24
CA ARG A 115 1.50 -3.57 -3.40
C ARG A 115 0.96 -4.03 -2.08
N TYR A 116 -0.31 -4.41 -2.09
CA TYR A 116 -0.90 -5.13 -0.97
C TYR A 116 -1.82 -6.23 -1.49
N GLU A 117 -1.96 -7.30 -0.70
CA GLU A 117 -2.66 -8.51 -1.10
C GLU A 117 -3.66 -8.98 -0.05
N ASN A 118 -4.67 -9.71 -0.51
CA ASN A 118 -5.56 -10.51 0.32
C ASN A 118 -5.87 -11.84 -0.38
N THR A 119 -6.42 -12.79 0.38
CA THR A 119 -6.96 -14.03 -0.17
C THR A 119 -8.47 -13.96 -0.10
N VAL A 120 -9.13 -14.13 -1.25
CA VAL A 120 -10.59 -14.21 -1.37
C VAL A 120 -10.97 -15.64 -1.70
N ASN A 121 -12.08 -16.12 -1.15
CA ASN A 121 -12.62 -17.44 -1.50
C ASN A 121 -13.62 -17.26 -2.65
N LEU A 122 -13.29 -17.78 -3.82
CA LEU A 122 -14.18 -17.82 -4.97
C LEU A 122 -14.67 -19.25 -5.13
N GLU A 123 -15.96 -19.48 -4.87
CA GLU A 123 -16.59 -20.81 -5.00
C GLU A 123 -15.86 -21.93 -4.24
N GLY A 124 -15.31 -21.60 -3.06
CA GLY A 124 -14.57 -22.54 -2.22
C GLY A 124 -13.08 -22.69 -2.58
N VAL A 125 -12.59 -21.98 -3.59
CA VAL A 125 -11.18 -21.95 -3.97
C VAL A 125 -10.54 -20.68 -3.42
N PRO A 126 -9.45 -20.79 -2.62
CA PRO A 126 -8.71 -19.62 -2.18
C PRO A 126 -7.93 -19.02 -3.36
N VAL A 127 -8.16 -17.74 -3.61
CA VAL A 127 -7.54 -16.96 -4.67
C VAL A 127 -6.80 -15.78 -4.05
N LYS A 128 -5.49 -15.73 -4.27
CA LYS A 128 -4.67 -14.58 -3.85
C LYS A 128 -4.85 -13.46 -4.87
N VAL A 129 -5.12 -12.26 -4.37
CA VAL A 129 -5.32 -11.05 -5.15
C VAL A 129 -4.33 -10.00 -4.67
N VAL A 130 -3.44 -9.57 -5.56
CA VAL A 130 -2.47 -8.50 -5.28
C VAL A 130 -2.88 -7.26 -6.06
N LYS A 131 -3.15 -6.16 -5.35
CA LYS A 131 -3.37 -4.86 -5.98
C LYS A 131 -2.03 -4.15 -6.14
N VAL A 132 -1.74 -3.66 -7.33
CA VAL A 132 -0.47 -3.01 -7.68
C VAL A 132 -0.73 -1.57 -8.08
N PHE A 133 0.03 -0.65 -7.48
CA PHE A 133 -0.12 0.78 -7.69
C PHE A 133 1.23 1.44 -7.98
N THR A 134 1.18 2.55 -8.71
CA THR A 134 2.33 3.45 -8.90
C THR A 134 2.07 4.78 -8.20
N LYS A 135 3.13 5.45 -7.74
CA LYS A 135 2.99 6.78 -7.14
C LYS A 135 2.39 7.74 -8.17
N ASN A 136 1.37 8.51 -7.77
CA ASN A 136 0.79 9.59 -8.58
C ASN A 136 1.65 10.85 -8.54
#